data_AF-A0A1G9BKJ5-F1
#
_entry.id   AF-A0A1G9BKJ5-F1
#
_cell.length_a   1.000
_cell.length_b   1.000
_cell.length_c   1.000
_cell.angle_alpha   90.00
_cell.angle_beta   90.00
_cell.angle_gamma   90.00
#
_symmetry.space_group_name_H-M   'P 1'
#
loop_
_entity.id
_entity.type
_entity.pdbx_description
1 polymer ?
#
loop_
_entity_poly.entity_id
_entity_poly.type
_entity_poly.pdbx_seq_one_letter_code
_entity_poly.pdbx_strand_id
1 'polypeptide(L)'
;MILMYGFGGIELVVILLIIIITALIGYRAGSERKIGGPLGLLLTLFLNFIGLIIIWCSPRIDEEMYVDVPDQLKKFKDLLDSGAITEDEYKSQKDRLLKLNLP
;
A
#
# COMPACT_ATOMS: atom_id res chain seq x y z
N MET A 1 41.49 -21.28 -8.44
CA MET A 1 42.11 -20.39 -9.44
C MET A 1 41.00 -19.84 -10.35
N ILE A 2 40.15 -18.96 -9.80
CA ILE A 2 39.14 -18.22 -10.57
C ILE A 2 39.74 -16.83 -10.71
N LEU A 3 40.72 -16.71 -11.61
CA LEU A 3 41.36 -15.44 -11.93
C LEU A 3 40.54 -14.76 -13.03
N MET A 4 40.02 -13.59 -12.68
CA MET A 4 39.98 -12.40 -13.54
C MET A 4 39.33 -12.57 -14.92
N TYR A 5 38.01 -12.68 -14.97
CA TYR A 5 37.28 -12.08 -16.08
C TYR A 5 37.21 -10.58 -15.81
N GLY A 6 37.97 -9.79 -16.56
CA GLY A 6 37.90 -8.35 -16.52
C GLY A 6 36.45 -7.93 -16.78
N PHE A 7 35.91 -7.11 -15.89
CA PHE A 7 34.64 -6.43 -16.11
C PHE A 7 34.79 -5.56 -17.37
N GLY A 8 34.31 -6.04 -18.52
CA GLY A 8 34.21 -5.25 -19.73
C GLY A 8 33.14 -4.17 -19.57
N GLY A 9 33.16 -3.18 -20.45
CA GLY A 9 32.14 -2.13 -20.46
C GLY A 9 30.73 -2.66 -20.69
N ILE A 10 30.59 -3.82 -21.35
CA ILE A 10 29.31 -4.43 -21.69
C ILE A 10 28.59 -4.98 -20.44
N GLU A 11 29.33 -5.61 -19.53
CA GLU A 11 28.79 -6.17 -18.29
C GLU A 11 28.22 -5.09 -17.38
N LEU A 12 28.91 -3.93 -17.31
CA LEU A 12 28.40 -2.77 -16.57
C LEU A 12 27.12 -2.23 -17.18
N VAL A 13 27.02 -2.17 -18.51
CA VAL A 13 25.80 -1.76 -19.22
C VAL A 13 24.65 -2.70 -18.93
N VAL A 14 24.89 -4.01 -18.95
CA VAL A 14 23.86 -5.03 -18.64
C VAL A 14 23.37 -4.90 -17.19
N ILE A 15 24.29 -4.74 -16.23
CA ILE A 15 23.92 -4.55 -14.81
C ILE A 15 23.11 -3.26 -14.62
N LEU A 16 23.53 -2.16 -15.26
CA LEU A 16 22.82 -0.89 -15.20
C LEU A 16 21.40 -1.02 -15.76
N LEU A 17 21.23 -1.70 -16.89
CA LEU A 17 19.90 -1.95 -17.48
C LEU A 17 19.02 -2.77 -16.54
N ILE A 18 19.55 -3.81 -15.89
CA ILE A 18 18.79 -4.61 -14.92
C ILE A 18 18.33 -3.74 -13.75
N ILE A 19 19.21 -2.88 -13.20
CA ILE A 19 18.86 -1.97 -12.10
C ILE A 19 17.74 -1.01 -12.54
N ILE A 20 17.87 -0.40 -13.72
CA ILE A 20 16.87 0.54 -14.25
C ILE A 20 15.52 -0.16 -14.46
N ILE A 21 15.51 -1.33 -15.10
CA ILE A 21 14.29 -2.10 -15.36
C ILE A 21 13.61 -2.44 -14.03
N THR A 22 14.37 -2.93 -13.06
CA THR A 22 13.83 -3.33 -11.75
C THR A 22 13.27 -2.12 -10.99
N ALA A 23 13.94 -0.96 -11.06
CA ALA A 23 13.46 0.28 -10.46
C ALA A 23 12.16 0.79 -11.12
N LEU A 24 12.03 0.69 -12.44
CA LEU A 24 10.80 1.05 -13.17
C LEU A 24 9.64 0.12 -12.82
N ILE A 25 9.89 -1.20 -12.73
CA ILE A 25 8.90 -2.17 -12.26
C ILE A 25 8.48 -1.83 -10.83
N GLY A 26 9.43 -1.53 -9.94
CA GLY A 26 9.16 -1.14 -8.57
C GLY A 26 8.35 0.15 -8.44
N TYR A 27 8.65 1.17 -9.25
CA TYR A 27 7.86 2.40 -9.29
C TYR A 27 6.41 2.12 -9.69
N ARG A 28 6.21 1.36 -10.77
CA ARG A 28 4.87 1.02 -11.26
C ARG A 28 4.11 0.17 -10.23
N ALA A 29 4.73 -0.89 -9.73
CA ALA A 29 4.14 -1.76 -8.72
C ALA A 29 3.84 -1.01 -7.42
N GLY A 30 4.70 -0.07 -7.00
CA GLY A 30 4.48 0.77 -5.82
C GLY A 30 3.37 1.81 -6.02
N SER A 31 3.17 2.30 -7.25
CA SER A 31 2.13 3.30 -7.56
C SER A 31 0.70 2.75 -7.40
N GLU A 32 0.54 1.44 -7.51
CA GLU A 32 -0.73 0.72 -7.28
C GLU A 32 -0.91 0.31 -5.80
N ARG A 33 0.04 0.67 -4.92
CA ARG A 33 0.12 0.21 -3.52
C ARG A 33 0.11 1.41 -2.56
N LYS A 34 -0.29 1.18 -1.31
CA LYS A 34 -0.38 2.26 -0.29
C LYS A 34 0.96 2.95 0.01
N ILE A 35 2.07 2.28 -0.27
CA ILE A 35 3.42 2.85 -0.17
C ILE A 35 3.72 3.91 -1.25
N GLY A 36 3.02 3.88 -2.39
CA GLY A 36 3.21 4.85 -3.47
C GLY A 36 4.44 4.60 -4.36
N GLY A 37 4.39 5.17 -5.56
CA GLY A 37 5.42 4.98 -6.59
C GLY A 37 6.84 5.37 -6.19
N PRO A 38 7.07 6.57 -5.59
CA PRO A 38 8.40 6.99 -5.16
C PRO A 38 9.06 6.03 -4.16
N LEU A 39 8.29 5.52 -3.18
CA LEU A 39 8.81 4.53 -2.22
C LEU A 39 9.05 3.17 -2.90
N GLY A 40 8.20 2.76 -3.83
CA GLY A 40 8.42 1.55 -4.63
C GLY A 40 9.71 1.60 -5.46
N LEU A 41 10.03 2.76 -6.04
CA LEU A 41 11.29 2.99 -6.75
C LEU A 41 12.48 2.90 -5.79
N LEU A 42 12.45 3.62 -4.67
CA LEU A 42 13.56 3.62 -3.71
C LEU A 42 13.81 2.22 -3.13
N LEU A 43 12.75 1.50 -2.76
CA LEU A 43 12.86 0.12 -2.25
C LEU A 43 13.53 -0.81 -3.26
N THR A 44 13.11 -0.78 -4.52
CA THR A 44 13.71 -1.64 -5.56
C THR A 44 15.09 -1.18 -6.01
N LEU A 45 15.40 0.11 -5.94
CA LEU A 45 16.74 0.62 -6.27
C LEU A 45 17.78 0.17 -5.24
N PHE A 46 17.47 0.26 -3.94
CA PHE A 46 18.42 -0.05 -2.86
C PHE A 46 18.43 -1.52 -2.46
N LEU A 47 17.28 -2.21 -2.51
CA LEU A 47 17.15 -3.61 -2.09
C LEU A 47 16.98 -4.58 -3.27
N ASN A 48 16.94 -4.09 -4.52
CA ASN A 48 16.80 -4.89 -5.73
C ASN A 48 15.56 -5.83 -5.63
N PHE A 49 15.73 -7.13 -5.85
CA PHE A 49 14.66 -8.13 -5.76
C PHE A 49 13.95 -8.17 -4.41
N ILE A 50 14.67 -7.93 -3.30
CA ILE A 50 14.06 -7.91 -1.95
C ILE A 50 13.05 -6.76 -1.86
N GLY A 51 13.37 -5.60 -2.45
CA GLY A 51 12.45 -4.47 -2.53
C GLY A 51 11.16 -4.81 -3.26
N LEU A 52 11.25 -5.63 -4.31
CA LEU A 52 10.08 -6.05 -5.10
C LEU A 52 9.14 -6.97 -4.29
N ILE A 53 9.72 -7.88 -3.50
CA ILE A 53 8.95 -8.74 -2.57
C ILE A 53 8.20 -7.89 -1.55
N ILE A 54 8.86 -6.88 -0.96
CA ILE A 54 8.25 -5.97 0.01
C ILE A 54 7.06 -5.23 -0.61
N ILE A 55 7.20 -4.74 -1.84
CA ILE A 55 6.11 -4.05 -2.56
C ILE A 55 4.93 -4.99 -2.79
N TRP A 56 5.17 -6.26 -3.13
CA TRP A 56 4.09 -7.24 -3.31
C TRP A 56 3.38 -7.62 -2.02
N CYS A 57 4.06 -7.60 -0.88
CA CYS A 57 3.43 -7.75 0.43
C CYS A 57 2.68 -6.50 0.88
N SER A 58 2.87 -5.36 0.21
CA SER A 58 2.19 -4.11 0.57
C SER A 58 0.71 -4.14 0.17
N PRO A 59 -0.20 -3.56 0.98
CA PRO A 59 -1.61 -3.49 0.63
C PRO A 59 -1.83 -2.63 -0.62
N ARG A 60 -2.80 -3.02 -1.45
CA ARG A 60 -3.18 -2.21 -2.62
C ARG A 60 -4.02 -1.01 -2.23
N ILE A 61 -4.04 0.02 -3.09
CA ILE A 61 -4.85 1.23 -2.86
C ILE A 61 -6.35 0.92 -3.00
N ASP A 62 -6.70 0.02 -3.90
CA ASP A 62 -8.06 -0.44 -4.23
C ASP A 62 -8.60 -1.51 -3.29
N GLU A 63 -7.85 -1.91 -2.26
CA GLU A 63 -8.44 -2.61 -1.11
C GLU A 63 -9.32 -1.61 -0.36
N GLU A 64 -10.53 -1.42 -0.88
CA GLU A 64 -11.64 -0.81 -0.16
C GLU A 64 -11.75 -1.56 1.16
N MET A 65 -11.48 -0.83 2.24
CA MET A 65 -11.76 -1.32 3.57
C MET A 65 -13.26 -1.58 3.61
N TYR A 66 -13.67 -2.84 3.53
CA TYR A 66 -15.06 -3.23 3.66
C TYR A 66 -15.55 -2.73 5.02
N VAL A 67 -16.27 -1.62 4.99
CA VAL A 67 -16.91 -1.06 6.18
C VAL A 67 -18.20 -1.85 6.36
N ASP A 68 -18.19 -2.80 7.29
CA ASP A 68 -19.41 -3.45 7.73
C ASP A 68 -20.25 -2.41 8.51
N VAL A 69 -21.17 -1.77 7.78
CA VAL A 69 -22.04 -0.71 8.27
C VAL A 69 -22.88 -1.17 9.47
N PRO A 70 -23.55 -2.35 9.44
CA PRO A 70 -24.17 -2.94 10.62
C PRO A 70 -23.29 -2.99 11.87
N ASP A 71 -22.03 -3.44 11.72
CA ASP A 71 -21.10 -3.58 12.84
C ASP A 71 -20.66 -2.22 13.41
N GLN A 72 -20.44 -1.22 12.55
CA GLN A 72 -20.14 0.13 13.01
C GLN A 72 -21.33 0.79 13.70
N LEU A 73 -22.54 0.61 13.18
CA LEU A 73 -23.78 1.08 13.80
C LEU A 73 -23.97 0.48 15.19
N LYS A 74 -23.68 -0.82 15.35
CA LYS A 74 -23.74 -1.50 16.63
C LYS A 74 -22.76 -0.88 17.64
N LYS A 75 -21.50 -0.64 17.24
CA LYS A 75 -20.50 0.02 18.11
C LYS A 75 -20.94 1.42 18.54
N PHE A 76 -21.49 2.22 17.64
CA PHE A 76 -22.01 3.53 17.98
C PHE A 76 -23.21 3.46 18.93
N LYS A 77 -24.06 2.44 18.77
CA LYS A 77 -25.16 2.21 19.71
C LYS A 77 -24.65 1.80 21.09
N ASP A 78 -23.67 0.91 21.16
CA ASP A 78 -23.06 0.49 22.44
C ASP A 78 -22.42 1.70 23.17
N LEU A 79 -21.79 2.62 22.44
CA LEU A 79 -21.24 3.86 22.99
C LEU A 79 -22.31 4.84 23.49
N LEU A 80 -23.46 4.89 22.82
CA LEU A 80 -24.61 5.68 23.27
C LEU A 80 -25.21 5.08 24.53
N ASP A 81 -25.40 3.76 24.55
CA ASP A 81 -25.95 3.00 25.69
C ASP A 81 -25.00 3.08 26.91
N SER A 82 -23.69 3.19 26.68
CA SER A 82 -22.71 3.43 27.75
C SER A 82 -22.59 4.90 28.20
N GLY A 83 -23.32 5.82 27.55
CA GLY A 83 -23.24 7.26 27.81
C GLY A 83 -21.91 7.91 27.40
N ALA A 84 -21.11 7.25 26.56
CA ALA A 84 -19.83 7.77 26.08
C ALA A 84 -19.99 8.81 24.97
N ILE A 85 -21.14 8.79 24.27
CA ILE A 85 -21.54 9.77 23.27
C ILE A 85 -22.99 10.22 23.52
N THR A 86 -23.37 11.33 22.92
CA THR A 86 -24.72 11.91 22.96
C THR A 86 -25.60 11.42 21.80
N GLU A 87 -26.93 11.58 21.91
CA GLU A 87 -27.87 11.22 20.84
C GLU A 87 -27.58 11.98 19.53
N ASP A 88 -27.20 13.26 19.62
CA ASP A 88 -26.87 14.09 18.47
C ASP A 88 -25.61 13.58 17.74
N GLU A 89 -24.58 13.17 18.50
CA GLU A 89 -23.37 12.56 17.95
C GLU A 89 -23.67 11.22 17.27
N TYR A 90 -24.46 10.36 17.92
CA TYR A 90 -24.91 9.09 17.35
C TYR A 90 -25.65 9.31 16.02
N LYS A 91 -26.59 10.25 15.99
CA LYS A 91 -27.38 10.58 14.79
C LYS A 91 -26.49 11.09 13.66
N SER A 92 -25.53 11.96 13.95
CA SER A 92 -24.59 12.48 12.95
C SER A 92 -23.73 11.37 12.31
N GLN A 93 -23.26 10.41 13.11
CA GLN A 93 -22.43 9.29 12.64
C GLN A 93 -23.27 8.26 11.89
N LYS A 94 -24.49 7.97 12.35
CA LYS A 94 -25.44 7.12 11.64
C LYS A 94 -25.76 7.65 10.24
N ASP A 95 -26.05 8.94 10.12
CA ASP A 95 -26.36 9.56 8.82
C ASP A 95 -25.14 9.54 7.89
N ARG A 96 -23.93 9.69 8.44
CA ARG A 96 -22.67 9.58 7.68
C ARG A 96 -22.44 8.16 7.17
N LEU A 97 -22.66 7.14 7.99
CA LEU A 97 -22.50 5.73 7.61
C LEU A 97 -23.54 5.29 6.57
N LEU A 98 -24.79 5.72 6.71
CA LEU A 98 -25.84 5.39 5.75
C LEU A 98 -25.55 6.01 4.37
N LYS A 99 -25.01 7.23 4.31
CA LYS A 99 -24.59 7.87 3.06
C LYS A 99 -23.43 7.15 2.36
N LEU A 100 -22.54 6.49 3.11
CA LEU A 100 -21.44 5.69 2.55
C LEU A 100 -21.92 4.33 2.02
N ASN A 101 -23.13 3.89 2.38
CA ASN A 101 -23.70 2.59 1.99
C ASN A 101 -24.83 2.69 0.94
N LEU A 102 -25.08 3.89 0.41
CA LEU A 102 -26.03 4.12 -0.67
C LEU A 102 -25.26 4.11 -2.01
N PRO A 103 -25.66 3.29 -3.00
CA PRO A 103 -25.05 3.28 -4.33
C PRO A 103 -25.25 4.60 -5.09
#